data_AF-G3N9G5-F1
#
_entry.id   AF-G3N9G5-F1
#
_cell.length_a   1.000
_cell.length_b   1.000
_cell.length_c   1.000
_cell.angle_alpha   90.00
_cell.angle_beta   90.00
_cell.angle_gamma   90.00
#
_symmetry.space_group_name_H-M   'P 1'
#
loop_
_entity.id
_entity.type
_entity.pdbx_description
1 polymer ?
#
loop_
_entity_poly.entity_id
_entity_poly.type
_entity_poly.pdbx_seq_one_letter_code
_entity_poly.pdbx_strand_id
1 'polypeptide(L)'
;KIKIAIPFAGTILGGLLPGEMVLVQGSVPSVKPRADVAFHFNPRFKRSPSVVCNSLQKERWGPEEVLHTGALRPGETFELVVYLSLNIFNSILNELKAKTRPLPP
;
A
#
# COMPACT_ATOMS: atom_id res chain seq x y z
N LYS A 1 22.28 8.20 -15.18
CA LYS A 1 21.28 7.31 -14.53
C LYS A 1 21.87 6.81 -13.22
N ILE A 2 21.24 7.11 -12.08
CA ILE A 2 21.66 6.57 -10.78
C ILE A 2 21.45 5.06 -10.81
N LYS A 3 22.50 4.28 -10.53
CA LYS A 3 22.37 2.83 -10.29
C LYS A 3 21.95 2.64 -8.84
N ILE A 4 20.71 2.24 -8.62
CA ILE A 4 20.23 1.85 -7.30
C ILE A 4 20.66 0.40 -7.05
N ALA A 5 21.44 0.17 -5.99
CA ALA A 5 21.84 -1.16 -5.55
C ALA A 5 20.68 -1.85 -4.82
N ILE A 6 20.52 -3.16 -5.04
CA ILE A 6 19.51 -4.00 -4.37
C ILE A 6 20.26 -4.93 -3.40
N PRO A 7 19.86 -5.03 -2.11
CA PRO A 7 18.74 -4.32 -1.48
C PRO A 7 18.99 -2.81 -1.35
N PHE A 8 17.95 -2.01 -1.60
CA PHE A 8 17.96 -0.56 -1.39
C PHE A 8 17.37 -0.25 -0.02
N ALA A 9 18.10 0.51 0.79
CA ALA A 9 17.59 1.10 2.01
C ALA A 9 17.79 2.62 1.92
N GLY A 10 16.72 3.37 2.15
CA GLY A 10 16.74 4.84 2.18
C GLY A 10 15.91 5.34 3.35
N THR A 11 16.46 6.30 4.09
CA THR A 11 15.76 6.96 5.21
C THR A 11 15.16 8.26 4.73
N ILE A 12 13.88 8.48 5.01
CA ILE A 12 13.21 9.77 4.83
C ILE A 12 13.42 10.56 6.12
N LEU A 13 14.44 11.42 6.13
CA LEU A 13 14.77 12.25 7.29
C LEU A 13 13.62 13.24 7.56
N GLY A 14 13.06 13.19 8.77
CA GLY A 14 11.89 14.00 9.17
C GLY A 14 10.53 13.31 8.96
N GLY A 15 10.51 12.09 8.41
CA GLY A 15 9.26 11.40 8.09
C GLY A 15 8.60 11.95 6.83
N LEU A 16 7.39 11.46 6.53
CA LEU A 16 6.58 11.96 5.42
C LEU A 16 5.60 13.01 5.92
N LEU A 17 5.58 14.18 5.28
CA LEU A 17 4.63 15.25 5.56
C LEU A 17 3.35 15.10 4.71
N PRO A 18 2.22 15.69 5.16
CA PRO A 18 1.00 15.71 4.36
C PRO A 18 1.24 16.31 2.96
N GLY A 19 0.85 15.57 1.91
CA GLY A 19 1.02 15.98 0.51
C GLY A 19 2.29 15.45 -0.17
N GLU A 20 3.19 14.77 0.54
CA GLU A 20 4.38 14.17 -0.05
C GLU A 20 4.11 12.78 -0.63
N MET A 21 4.72 12.47 -1.78
CA MET A 21 4.60 11.19 -2.47
C MET A 21 5.97 10.54 -2.65
N VAL A 22 6.07 9.25 -2.30
CA VAL A 22 7.24 8.42 -2.61
C VAL A 22 6.88 7.48 -3.74
N LEU A 23 7.51 7.67 -4.90
CA LEU A 23 7.34 6.80 -6.06
C LEU A 23 8.57 5.90 -6.21
N VAL A 24 8.36 4.58 -6.10
CA VAL A 24 9.40 3.57 -6.36
C VAL A 24 9.06 2.86 -7.67
N GLN A 25 9.95 2.97 -8.65
CA GLN A 25 9.82 2.30 -9.95
C GLN A 25 11.00 1.36 -10.16
N GLY A 26 10.70 0.15 -10.60
CA GLY A 26 11.71 -0.88 -10.85
C GLY A 26 11.15 -2.01 -11.71
N SER A 27 12.03 -2.92 -12.11
CA SER A 27 11.70 -4.14 -12.85
C SER A 27 12.22 -5.34 -12.06
N VAL A 28 11.38 -6.34 -11.86
CA VAL A 28 11.68 -7.50 -11.02
C VAL A 28 12.43 -8.56 -11.84
N PRO A 29 13.71 -8.86 -11.56
CA PRO A 29 14.30 -10.13 -12.00
C PRO A 29 13.63 -11.28 -11.21
N SER A 30 13.40 -12.44 -11.83
CA SER A 30 12.78 -13.60 -11.17
C SER A 30 13.73 -14.16 -10.10
N VAL A 31 13.59 -13.69 -8.86
CA VAL A 31 14.32 -14.20 -7.69
C VAL A 31 13.34 -14.84 -6.73
N LYS A 32 13.49 -16.15 -6.56
CA LYS A 32 12.86 -16.89 -5.45
C LYS A 32 13.87 -16.98 -4.30
N PRO A 33 13.41 -16.92 -3.03
CA PRO A 33 12.03 -16.65 -2.64
C PRO A 33 11.67 -15.16 -2.76
N ARG A 34 10.42 -14.87 -3.11
CA ARG A 34 9.87 -13.51 -3.14
C ARG A 34 9.89 -12.91 -1.72
N ALA A 35 10.33 -11.66 -1.59
CA ALA A 35 10.30 -10.93 -0.33
C ALA A 35 8.87 -10.76 0.22
N ASP A 36 8.75 -10.74 1.55
CA ASP A 36 7.48 -10.50 2.24
C ASP A 36 6.93 -9.10 1.95
N VAL A 37 5.60 -8.97 1.94
CA VAL A 37 4.86 -7.73 1.72
C VAL A 37 3.98 -7.49 2.93
N ALA A 38 4.33 -6.51 3.76
CA ALA A 38 3.55 -6.17 4.95
C ALA A 38 2.16 -5.61 4.62
N PHE A 39 2.04 -4.84 3.53
CA PHE A 39 0.77 -4.26 3.08
C PHE A 39 0.74 -4.14 1.55
N HIS A 40 -0.17 -4.88 0.92
CA HIS A 40 -0.45 -4.82 -0.51
C HIS A 40 -1.79 -4.15 -0.73
N PHE A 41 -1.81 -2.98 -1.37
CA PHE A 41 -3.01 -2.24 -1.73
C PHE A 41 -3.27 -2.40 -3.24
N ASN A 42 -4.38 -3.04 -3.63
CA ASN A 42 -4.68 -3.37 -5.02
C ASN A 42 -6.08 -2.87 -5.44
N PRO A 43 -6.18 -1.66 -6.02
CA PRO A 43 -7.39 -1.21 -6.71
C PRO A 43 -7.74 -2.12 -7.89
N ARG A 44 -8.97 -2.62 -7.91
CA ARG A 44 -9.55 -3.45 -8.98
C ARG A 44 -10.77 -2.73 -9.56
N PHE A 45 -10.64 -2.17 -10.75
CA PHE A 45 -11.66 -1.35 -11.43
C PHE A 45 -12.61 -2.15 -12.33
N LYS A 46 -12.91 -3.41 -11.98
CA LYS A 46 -13.85 -4.25 -12.75
C LYS A 46 -15.31 -3.83 -12.44
N ARG A 47 -16.30 -4.63 -12.85
CA ARG A 47 -17.75 -4.35 -12.68
C ARG A 47 -18.16 -3.84 -11.28
N SER A 48 -17.43 -4.23 -10.23
CA SER A 48 -17.55 -3.63 -8.90
C SER A 48 -16.18 -3.10 -8.47
N PRO A 49 -15.94 -1.77 -8.56
CA PRO A 49 -14.71 -1.16 -8.08
C PRO A 49 -14.47 -1.47 -6.61
N SER A 50 -13.29 -1.99 -6.31
CA SER A 50 -12.89 -2.35 -4.96
C SER A 50 -11.39 -2.17 -4.79
N VAL A 51 -10.95 -2.05 -3.56
CA VAL A 51 -9.55 -2.23 -3.20
C VAL A 51 -9.43 -3.55 -2.47
N VAL A 52 -8.49 -4.37 -2.89
CA VAL A 52 -8.09 -5.56 -2.16
C VAL A 52 -6.80 -5.27 -1.41
N CYS A 53 -6.84 -5.46 -0.10
CA CYS A 53 -5.70 -5.38 0.80
C CYS A 53 -5.26 -6.80 1.20
N ASN A 54 -3.95 -7.03 1.28
CA ASN A 54 -3.40 -8.31 1.71
C ASN A 54 -1.96 -8.16 2.25
N SER A 55 -1.42 -9.21 2.87
CA SER A 55 -0.01 -9.36 3.18
C SER A 55 0.55 -10.63 2.53
N LEU A 56 1.82 -10.58 2.12
CA LEU A 56 2.55 -11.74 1.62
C LEU A 56 3.57 -12.14 2.68
N GLN A 57 3.49 -13.37 3.18
CA GLN A 57 4.46 -13.91 4.12
C GLN A 57 4.91 -15.29 3.65
N LYS A 58 6.22 -15.53 3.59
CA LYS A 58 6.79 -16.82 3.14
C LYS A 58 6.22 -17.23 1.76
N GLU A 59 6.16 -16.28 0.84
CA GLU A 59 5.62 -16.41 -0.52
C GLU A 59 4.12 -16.77 -0.61
N ARG A 60 3.37 -16.66 0.49
CA ARG A 60 1.93 -16.95 0.53
C ARG A 60 1.15 -15.69 0.85
N TRP A 61 0.14 -15.42 0.03
CA TRP A 61 -0.83 -14.38 0.33
C TRP A 61 -1.70 -14.84 1.50
N GLY A 62 -1.97 -13.94 2.43
CA GLY A 62 -2.96 -14.13 3.48
C GLY A 62 -4.40 -14.01 2.95
N PRO A 63 -5.38 -13.95 3.85
CA PRO A 63 -6.76 -13.61 3.52
C PRO A 63 -6.86 -12.21 2.89
N GLU A 64 -7.69 -12.08 1.86
CA GLU A 64 -7.98 -10.77 1.26
C GLU A 64 -8.93 -9.96 2.15
N GLU A 65 -8.60 -8.67 2.35
CA GLU A 65 -9.50 -7.67 2.91
C GLU A 65 -10.03 -6.81 1.77
N VAL A 66 -11.36 -6.73 1.61
CA VAL A 66 -11.99 -6.01 0.50
C VAL A 66 -12.61 -4.72 0.99
N LEU A 67 -12.14 -3.59 0.48
CA LEU A 67 -12.70 -2.28 0.71
C LEU A 67 -13.52 -1.85 -0.50
N HIS A 68 -14.84 -1.80 -0.34
CA HIS A 68 -15.73 -1.21 -1.32
C HIS A 68 -15.74 0.31 -1.14
N THR A 69 -15.15 1.02 -2.10
CA THR A 69 -15.02 2.49 -2.06
C THR A 69 -15.47 3.09 -3.38
N GLY A 70 -16.28 4.15 -3.29
CA GLY A 70 -16.69 4.96 -4.42
C GLY A 70 -15.67 6.03 -4.81
N ALA A 71 -14.55 6.17 -4.08
CA ALA A 71 -13.53 7.20 -4.31
C ALA A 71 -12.58 6.89 -5.47
N LEU A 72 -12.43 5.61 -5.84
CA LEU A 72 -11.52 5.19 -6.90
C LEU A 72 -12.31 5.02 -8.20
N ARG A 73 -12.46 6.12 -8.95
CA ARG A 73 -13.13 6.13 -10.26
C ARG A 73 -12.14 6.51 -11.35
N PRO A 74 -12.26 5.92 -12.56
CA PRO A 74 -11.47 6.35 -13.70
C PRO A 74 -11.67 7.84 -13.99
N GLY A 75 -10.58 8.60 -14.05
CA GLY A 75 -10.60 10.03 -14.36
C GLY A 75 -10.85 10.97 -13.17
N GLU A 76 -11.10 10.43 -11.98
CA GLU A 76 -11.31 11.24 -10.77
C GLU A 76 -10.06 11.31 -9.89
N THR A 77 -9.89 12.45 -9.22
CA THR A 77 -8.86 12.64 -8.20
C THR A 77 -9.33 12.05 -6.87
N PHE A 78 -8.43 11.32 -6.22
CA PHE A 78 -8.67 10.72 -4.92
C PHE A 78 -7.51 10.96 -3.98
N GLU A 79 -7.79 10.92 -2.69
CA GLU A 79 -6.76 10.89 -1.66
C GLU A 79 -6.70 9.48 -1.07
N LEU A 80 -5.48 8.92 -0.99
CA LEU A 80 -5.19 7.68 -0.27
C LEU A 80 -4.46 8.03 1.01
N VAL A 81 -5.07 7.69 2.14
CA VAL A 81 -4.48 7.85 3.47
C VAL A 81 -4.14 6.46 4.01
N VAL A 82 -2.84 6.21 4.21
CA VAL A 82 -2.35 5.00 4.89
C VAL A 82 -1.92 5.39 6.30
N TYR A 83 -2.44 4.70 7.30
CA TYR A 83 -2.12 4.97 8.69
C TYR A 83 -1.96 3.68 9.49
N LEU A 84 -1.12 3.75 10.51
CA LEU A 84 -0.95 2.67 11.49
C LEU A 84 -2.00 2.83 12.57
N SER A 85 -2.88 1.83 12.68
CA SER A 85 -3.83 1.75 13.78
C SER A 85 -3.21 0.93 14.91
N LEU A 86 -2.99 1.57 16.06
CA LEU A 86 -2.60 0.90 17.29
C LEU A 86 -3.86 0.42 18.00
N ASN A 87 -4.09 -0.89 18.03
CA ASN A 87 -5.20 -1.41 18.81
C ASN A 87 -4.78 -1.58 20.28
N ILE A 88 -4.92 -0.53 21.08
CA ILE A 88 -4.52 -0.47 22.50
C ILE A 88 -5.18 -1.53 23.39
N PHE A 89 -6.28 -2.17 22.96
CA PHE A 89 -6.92 -3.27 23.69
C PHE A 89 -6.26 -4.63 23.46
N ASN A 90 -5.58 -4.84 22.32
CA ASN A 90 -4.81 -6.04 22.03
C ASN A 90 -3.35 -5.62 21.92
N SER A 91 -2.60 -5.75 23.01
CA SER A 91 -1.30 -5.12 23.25
C SER A 91 -0.19 -5.37 22.20
N ILE A 92 -0.45 -6.07 21.08
CA ILE A 92 0.53 -6.40 20.03
C ILE A 92 -0.13 -6.52 18.63
N LEU A 93 -0.92 -5.55 18.17
CA LEU A 93 -1.26 -5.51 16.72
C LEU A 93 -1.27 -4.09 16.16
N ASN A 94 -0.17 -3.76 15.47
CA ASN A 94 -0.09 -2.61 14.58
C ASN A 94 -0.70 -3.05 13.24
N GLU A 95 -1.87 -2.53 12.91
CA GLU A 95 -2.54 -2.83 11.64
C GLU A 95 -2.36 -1.64 10.69
N LEU A 96 -1.74 -1.88 9.53
CA LEU A 96 -1.70 -0.90 8.44
C LEU A 96 -3.07 -0.85 7.77
N LYS A 97 -3.72 0.32 7.82
CA LYS A 97 -5.01 0.54 7.17
C LYS A 97 -4.87 1.56 6.06
N ALA A 98 -5.67 1.37 5.02
CA ALA A 98 -5.86 2.36 3.96
C ALA A 98 -7.30 2.85 3.95
N LYS A 99 -7.47 4.15 3.77
CA LYS A 99 -8.75 4.78 3.44
C LYS A 99 -8.59 5.61 2.19
N THR A 100 -9.63 5.62 1.37
CA THR A 100 -9.71 6.50 0.21
C THR A 100 -10.90 7.44 0.35
N ARG A 101 -10.74 8.68 -0.11
CA ARG A 101 -11.84 9.64 -0.22
C ARG A 101 -11.76 10.36 -1.58
N PRO A 102 -12.91 10.69 -2.19
CA PRO A 102 -12.91 11.55 -3.36
C PRO A 102 -12.43 12.94 -2.96
N LEU A 103 -11.70 13.61 -3.86
CA LEU A 103 -11.38 15.02 -3.69
C LEU A 103 -12.50 15.87 -4.30
N PRO A 104 -12.89 16.99 -3.66
CA PRO A 104 -13.81 17.93 -4.28
C PRO A 104 -13.19 18.49 -5.58
N PRO A 105 -14.03 18.85 -6.57
CA PRO A 105 -13.58 19.43 -7.83
C PRO A 105 -12.83 20.75 -7.65
#